data_AF-A0A4R7J9M3-F1
#
_entry.id   AF-A0A4R7J9M3-F1
#
_cell.length_a   1.000
_cell.length_b   1.000
_cell.length_c   1.000
_cell.angle_alpha   90.00
_cell.angle_beta   90.00
_cell.angle_gamma   90.00
#
_symmetry.space_group_name_H-M   'P 1'
#
loop_
_entity.id
_entity.type
_entity.pdbx_description
1 polymer ?
#
loop_
_entity_poly.entity_id
_entity_poly.type
_entity_poly.pdbx_seq_one_letter_code
_entity_poly.pdbx_strand_id
1 'polypeptide(L)'
;MTMKTFAGGLAAAALSATLLLSGCGGSEEESAADAPAAETAAPEAEPETGATSAESGESTEDHAESDDADSSGRPSEDEVATGLKTLLESTGTELPGEADQIISCMAGSLVASDMSDEGLQKIADGQAPTDAADTEAFSAALSDTSCYTGG
;
A
#
# COMPACT_ATOMS: atom_id res chain seq x y z
N MET A 1 -42.94 30.48 17.30
CA MET A 1 -42.21 30.71 16.04
C MET A 1 -42.04 29.36 15.36
N THR A 2 -42.55 29.26 14.14
CA THR A 2 -42.74 28.03 13.36
C THR A 2 -41.63 27.92 12.31
N MET A 3 -40.87 26.83 12.31
CA MET A 3 -39.95 26.48 11.20
C MET A 3 -40.25 25.03 10.79
N LYS A 4 -41.23 24.81 9.90
CA LYS A 4 -41.10 24.62 8.44
C LYS A 4 -40.29 23.37 8.07
N THR A 5 -41.02 22.26 7.97
CA THR A 5 -40.62 21.02 7.29
C THR A 5 -40.47 21.26 5.78
N PHE A 6 -39.32 20.89 5.22
CA PHE A 6 -39.14 20.78 3.77
C PHE A 6 -39.11 19.31 3.38
N ALA A 7 -40.19 18.89 2.72
CA ALA A 7 -40.24 17.70 1.89
C ALA A 7 -39.55 18.03 0.55
N GLY A 8 -38.60 17.19 0.12
CA GLY A 8 -37.94 17.33 -1.17
C GLY A 8 -37.37 15.98 -1.59
N GLY A 9 -38.07 15.30 -2.50
CA GLY A 9 -37.73 13.98 -2.99
C GLY A 9 -36.50 13.99 -3.90
N LEU A 10 -35.77 12.87 -3.87
CA LEU A 10 -34.72 12.57 -4.84
C LEU A 10 -35.05 11.25 -5.51
N ALA A 11 -35.09 11.31 -6.84
CA ALA A 11 -35.46 10.25 -7.74
C ALA A 11 -34.49 9.07 -7.66
N ALA A 12 -35.04 7.87 -7.54
CA ALA A 12 -34.29 6.62 -7.63
C ALA A 12 -33.93 6.37 -9.10
N ALA A 13 -32.64 6.47 -9.44
CA ALA A 13 -32.10 5.98 -10.69
C ALA A 13 -31.95 4.46 -10.59
N ALA A 14 -32.81 3.73 -11.30
CA ALA A 14 -32.69 2.29 -11.48
C ALA A 14 -31.56 2.01 -12.49
N LEU A 15 -30.42 1.52 -12.01
CA LEU A 15 -29.36 0.98 -12.86
C LEU A 15 -29.65 -0.49 -13.17
N SER A 16 -29.90 -0.75 -14.46
CA SER A 16 -30.15 -2.07 -15.01
C SER A 16 -28.95 -2.99 -14.87
N ALA A 17 -29.13 -4.09 -14.13
CA ALA A 17 -28.24 -5.23 -14.15
C ALA A 17 -28.30 -5.93 -15.53
N THR A 18 -27.17 -6.03 -16.22
CA THR A 18 -27.01 -6.94 -17.36
C THR A 18 -25.98 -8.01 -16.98
N LEU A 19 -26.48 -9.06 -16.34
CA LEU A 19 -25.80 -10.35 -16.17
C LEU A 19 -26.20 -11.26 -17.33
N LEU A 20 -25.31 -11.47 -18.29
CA LEU A 20 -25.30 -12.64 -19.19
C LEU A 20 -23.82 -13.03 -19.39
N LEU A 21 -23.27 -14.11 -18.83
CA LEU A 21 -23.55 -15.53 -19.00
C LEU A 21 -22.68 -16.18 -20.10
N SER A 22 -21.69 -16.96 -19.63
CA SER A 22 -21.16 -18.22 -20.18
C SER A 22 -20.51 -18.29 -21.57
N GLY A 23 -19.22 -18.65 -21.57
CA GLY A 23 -18.78 -19.97 -22.04
C GLY A 23 -18.25 -20.14 -23.48
N CYS A 24 -17.42 -21.18 -23.65
CA CYS A 24 -16.69 -21.66 -24.86
C CYS A 24 -15.49 -20.78 -25.28
N GLY A 25 -14.24 -21.27 -25.34
CA GLY A 25 -13.79 -22.61 -25.72
C GLY A 25 -13.46 -22.64 -27.21
N GLY A 26 -12.17 -22.64 -27.56
CA GLY A 26 -11.69 -22.70 -28.93
C GLY A 26 -10.17 -22.53 -29.01
N SER A 27 -9.47 -23.65 -28.87
CA SER A 27 -8.06 -23.81 -29.24
C SER A 27 -7.91 -23.87 -30.76
N GLU A 28 -6.65 -23.92 -31.22
CA GLU A 28 -6.11 -24.44 -32.50
C GLU A 28 -5.22 -23.38 -33.19
N GLU A 29 -3.90 -23.45 -33.02
CA GLU A 29 -2.92 -24.21 -33.85
C GLU A 29 -2.50 -23.33 -35.06
N GLU A 30 -1.24 -23.13 -35.43
CA GLU A 30 -0.21 -24.10 -35.76
C GLU A 30 1.09 -23.33 -36.07
N SER A 31 2.15 -23.57 -35.30
CA SER A 31 3.43 -24.24 -35.66
C SER A 31 4.16 -23.78 -36.93
N ALA A 32 5.43 -23.42 -36.74
CA ALA A 32 6.63 -24.09 -37.31
C ALA A 32 7.80 -23.08 -37.26
N ALA A 33 8.77 -23.25 -36.35
CA ALA A 33 9.95 -24.11 -36.51
C ALA A 33 10.92 -23.59 -37.59
N ASP A 34 12.13 -23.19 -37.18
CA ASP A 34 13.40 -23.86 -37.57
C ASP A 34 14.64 -23.09 -37.02
N ALA A 35 15.19 -23.59 -35.90
CA ALA A 35 16.57 -24.11 -35.70
C ALA A 35 17.83 -23.31 -36.21
N PRO A 36 19.09 -23.80 -36.02
CA PRO A 36 20.08 -23.18 -35.12
C PRO A 36 21.48 -22.93 -35.75
N ALA A 37 22.38 -22.24 -35.03
CA ALA A 37 23.86 -22.41 -34.98
C ALA A 37 24.46 -21.30 -34.09
N ALA A 38 25.06 -21.62 -32.94
CA ALA A 38 26.52 -21.77 -32.71
C ALA A 38 27.31 -20.48 -33.04
N GLU A 39 28.18 -19.91 -32.21
CA GLU A 39 29.37 -20.54 -31.62
C GLU A 39 30.13 -19.53 -30.72
N THR A 40 30.57 -19.99 -29.54
CA THR A 40 31.81 -19.69 -28.78
C THR A 40 32.40 -18.27 -28.68
N ALA A 41 32.60 -17.82 -27.42
CA ALA A 41 33.91 -17.35 -26.94
C ALA A 41 34.01 -17.47 -25.40
N ALA A 42 35.22 -17.83 -24.95
CA ALA A 42 35.59 -18.41 -23.67
C ALA A 42 35.81 -17.37 -22.52
N PRO A 43 36.01 -17.83 -21.27
CA PRO A 43 36.18 -16.99 -20.08
C PRO A 43 37.64 -16.64 -19.79
N GLU A 44 37.89 -15.46 -19.23
CA GLU A 44 39.14 -15.15 -18.52
C GLU A 44 38.83 -14.68 -17.10
N ALA A 45 39.45 -15.39 -16.15
CA ALA A 45 39.54 -15.05 -14.74
C ALA A 45 40.39 -13.78 -14.56
N GLU A 46 40.30 -13.11 -13.42
CA GLU A 46 41.37 -13.13 -12.42
C GLU A 46 40.81 -12.80 -11.01
N PRO A 47 41.38 -13.39 -9.95
CA PRO A 47 40.96 -13.22 -8.55
C PRO A 47 41.81 -12.16 -7.85
N GLU A 48 41.19 -11.39 -6.93
CA GLU A 48 41.95 -10.61 -5.95
C GLU A 48 41.53 -11.05 -4.54
N THR A 49 42.44 -11.81 -3.94
CA THR A 49 42.48 -12.22 -2.54
C THR A 49 42.70 -11.01 -1.63
N GLY A 50 41.96 -10.93 -0.52
CA GLY A 50 42.24 -9.95 0.54
C GLY A 50 41.56 -10.34 1.85
N ALA A 51 42.25 -11.19 2.62
CA ALA A 51 41.83 -11.66 3.93
C ALA A 51 42.04 -10.62 5.05
N THR A 52 41.07 -10.48 5.96
CA THR A 52 41.23 -10.15 7.40
C THR A 52 39.94 -10.60 8.12
N SER A 53 39.85 -11.74 8.81
CA SER A 53 40.22 -12.03 10.21
C SER A 53 39.71 -11.04 11.28
N ALA A 54 38.58 -11.44 11.89
CA ALA A 54 38.26 -11.54 13.33
C ALA A 54 38.46 -10.33 14.30
N GLU A 55 37.34 -9.83 14.82
CA GLU A 55 37.01 -9.52 16.24
C GLU A 55 35.49 -9.20 16.25
N SER A 56 34.57 -9.86 16.97
CA SER A 56 34.36 -9.99 18.43
C SER A 56 34.25 -8.67 19.19
N GLY A 57 33.07 -8.43 19.77
CA GLY A 57 32.71 -7.26 20.59
C GLY A 57 31.88 -6.25 19.78
N GLU A 58 30.85 -5.59 20.27
CA GLU A 58 30.16 -5.51 21.56
C GLU A 58 28.92 -4.64 21.28
N SER A 59 27.83 -4.83 22.03
CA SER A 59 26.60 -4.04 21.93
C SER A 59 26.84 -2.52 21.99
N THR A 60 26.19 -1.76 21.12
CA THR A 60 25.79 -0.35 21.31
C THR A 60 24.71 -0.11 20.24
N GLU A 61 23.40 -0.22 20.52
CA GLU A 61 22.58 0.85 21.12
C GLU A 61 23.08 2.25 20.75
N ASP A 62 23.01 2.61 19.46
CA ASP A 62 23.08 4.02 19.06
C ASP A 62 21.69 4.45 18.59
N HIS A 63 20.96 4.97 19.56
CA HIS A 63 19.69 5.66 19.40
C HIS A 63 19.99 7.15 19.21
N ALA A 64 19.56 7.64 18.06
CA ALA A 64 19.18 9.02 17.73
C ALA A 64 20.27 10.12 17.78
N GLU A 65 20.38 10.87 16.68
CA GLU A 65 20.20 12.34 16.61
C GLU A 65 20.04 12.69 15.10
N SER A 66 18.90 13.13 14.57
CA SER A 66 18.20 14.43 14.75
C SER A 66 18.71 15.55 13.81
N ASP A 67 18.11 15.66 12.63
CA ASP A 67 18.03 16.82 11.70
C ASP A 67 16.68 16.59 10.96
N ASP A 68 15.61 17.39 11.05
CA ASP A 68 15.44 18.83 11.09
C ASP A 68 14.19 19.20 11.92
N ALA A 69 14.27 20.30 12.67
CA ALA A 69 13.12 20.93 13.28
C ALA A 69 12.71 22.16 12.45
N ASP A 70 11.67 22.02 11.62
CA ASP A 70 10.58 23.02 11.50
C ASP A 70 9.34 22.43 10.77
N SER A 71 8.24 22.29 11.53
CA SER A 71 6.84 22.07 11.09
C SER A 71 6.46 20.72 10.42
N SER A 72 6.21 19.71 11.28
CA SER A 72 5.58 18.39 11.00
C SER A 72 6.07 17.69 9.73
N GLY A 73 7.23 17.04 9.82
CA GLY A 73 7.71 16.15 8.75
C GLY A 73 6.78 14.96 8.48
N ARG A 74 7.07 14.22 7.41
CA ARG A 74 6.31 13.01 7.04
C ARG A 74 6.24 12.04 8.22
N PRO A 75 5.03 11.64 8.69
CA PRO A 75 4.91 10.75 9.83
C PRO A 75 5.46 9.36 9.51
N SER A 76 5.92 8.68 10.55
CA SER A 76 6.41 7.31 10.45
C SER A 76 5.30 6.31 10.15
N GLU A 77 5.67 5.13 9.65
CA GLU A 77 4.72 4.03 9.37
C GLU A 77 3.94 3.63 10.62
N ASP A 78 4.57 3.59 11.80
CA ASP A 78 3.92 3.28 13.07
C ASP A 78 2.89 4.34 13.50
N GLU A 79 3.19 5.62 13.27
CA GLU A 79 2.26 6.72 13.54
C GLU A 79 1.04 6.65 12.61
N VAL A 80 1.28 6.42 11.32
CA VAL A 80 0.22 6.25 10.32
C VAL A 80 -0.61 5.00 10.63
N ALA A 81 0.00 3.88 11.02
CA ALA A 81 -0.71 2.66 11.40
C ALA A 81 -1.61 2.87 12.62
N THR A 82 -1.11 3.57 13.64
CA THR A 82 -1.87 3.87 14.87
C THR A 82 -3.08 4.75 14.57
N GLY A 83 -2.89 5.80 13.77
CA GLY A 83 -3.97 6.68 13.36
C GLY A 83 -4.96 6.00 12.42
N LEU A 84 -4.49 5.21 11.46
CA LEU A 84 -5.32 4.40 10.57
C LEU A 84 -6.21 3.43 11.36
N LYS A 85 -5.66 2.73 12.34
CA LYS A 85 -6.42 1.87 13.26
C LYS A 85 -7.54 2.65 13.95
N THR A 86 -7.19 3.80 14.52
CA THR A 86 -8.15 4.68 15.21
C THR A 86 -9.27 5.14 14.26
N LEU A 87 -8.93 5.48 13.02
CA LEU A 87 -9.89 5.89 12.00
C LEU A 87 -10.85 4.75 11.64
N LEU A 88 -10.35 3.54 11.41
CA LEU A 88 -11.15 2.35 11.10
C LEU A 88 -12.09 1.97 12.25
N GLU A 89 -11.60 2.02 13.49
CA GLU A 89 -12.41 1.79 14.69
C GLU A 89 -13.49 2.88 14.84
N SER A 90 -13.18 4.14 14.54
CA SER A 90 -14.13 5.25 14.57
C SER A 90 -15.21 5.14 13.49
N THR A 91 -14.95 4.48 12.36
CA THR A 91 -15.97 4.23 11.32
C THR A 91 -16.85 3.02 11.64
N GLY A 92 -16.59 2.32 12.75
CA GLY A 92 -17.32 1.11 13.13
C GLY A 92 -16.94 -0.12 12.30
N THR A 93 -15.74 -0.11 11.71
CA THR A 93 -15.21 -1.26 10.98
C THR A 93 -14.77 -2.32 11.97
N GLU A 94 -15.37 -3.51 11.91
CA GLU A 94 -14.86 -4.65 12.68
C GLU A 94 -13.51 -5.09 12.11
N LEU A 95 -12.47 -4.84 12.90
CA LEU A 95 -11.11 -5.22 12.57
C LEU A 95 -10.92 -6.73 12.83
N PRO A 96 -10.40 -7.51 11.85
CA PRO A 96 -10.12 -8.92 12.05
C PRO A 96 -9.05 -9.13 13.13
N GLY A 97 -8.90 -10.35 13.65
CA GLY A 97 -7.85 -10.66 14.64
C GLY A 97 -6.42 -10.42 14.14
N GLU A 98 -6.25 -10.30 12.82
CA GLU A 98 -5.00 -10.05 12.09
C GLU A 98 -4.84 -8.56 11.73
N ALA A 99 -5.72 -7.70 12.24
CA ALA A 99 -5.82 -6.31 11.82
C ALA A 99 -4.53 -5.53 12.03
N ASP A 100 -3.77 -5.77 13.10
CA ASP A 100 -2.51 -5.05 13.33
C ASP A 100 -1.50 -5.31 12.20
N GLN A 101 -1.43 -6.53 11.65
CA GLN A 101 -0.56 -6.85 10.52
C GLN A 101 -1.05 -6.21 9.22
N ILE A 102 -2.36 -6.26 8.99
CA ILE A 102 -3.01 -5.68 7.81
C ILE A 102 -2.84 -4.15 7.82
N ILE A 103 -3.06 -3.50 8.97
CA ILE A 103 -2.94 -2.06 9.15
C ILE A 103 -1.49 -1.61 9.00
N SER A 104 -0.52 -2.36 9.56
CA SER A 104 0.89 -2.07 9.37
C SER A 104 1.31 -2.16 7.89
N CYS A 105 0.83 -3.17 7.17
CA CYS A 105 1.05 -3.27 5.72
C CYS A 105 0.45 -2.09 4.95
N MET A 106 -0.80 -1.70 5.27
CA MET A 106 -1.45 -0.53 4.63
C MET A 106 -0.71 0.77 4.95
N ALA A 107 -0.26 0.95 6.19
CA ALA A 107 0.49 2.13 6.60
C ALA A 107 1.82 2.23 5.84
N GLY A 108 2.55 1.11 5.69
CA GLY A 108 3.75 1.05 4.84
C GLY A 108 3.45 1.44 3.39
N SER A 109 2.37 0.92 2.80
CA SER A 109 1.94 1.31 1.46
C SER A 109 1.57 2.78 1.33
N LEU A 110 0.91 3.37 2.33
CA LEU A 110 0.55 4.79 2.36
C LEU A 110 1.80 5.67 2.46
N VAL A 111 2.74 5.32 3.35
CA VAL A 111 4.01 6.04 3.51
C VAL A 111 4.92 5.86 2.30
N ALA A 112 4.85 4.74 1.58
CA ALA A 112 5.58 4.54 0.33
C ALA A 112 4.90 5.19 -0.89
N SER A 113 3.63 5.59 -0.78
CA SER A 113 2.86 6.19 -1.88
C SER A 113 3.18 7.67 -2.12
N ASP A 114 2.68 8.20 -3.24
CA ASP A 114 2.75 9.63 -3.58
C ASP A 114 1.77 10.51 -2.78
N MET A 115 1.20 10.01 -1.68
CA MET A 115 0.36 10.79 -0.77
C MET A 115 1.15 11.94 -0.15
N SER A 116 0.48 13.08 0.03
CA SER A 116 1.08 14.26 0.65
C SER A 116 1.38 14.04 2.14
N ASP A 117 2.41 14.74 2.64
CA ASP A 117 2.76 14.69 4.07
C ASP A 117 1.60 15.17 4.95
N GLU A 118 0.81 16.15 4.48
CA GLU A 118 -0.39 16.62 5.17
C GLU A 118 -1.47 15.53 5.24
N GLY A 119 -1.68 14.79 4.15
CA GLY A 119 -2.60 13.65 4.10
C GLY A 119 -2.18 12.53 5.04
N LEU A 120 -0.89 12.22 5.10
CA LEU A 120 -0.35 11.23 6.04
C LEU A 120 -0.45 11.70 7.49
N GLN A 121 -0.21 12.98 7.76
CA GLN A 121 -0.37 13.55 9.10
C GLN A 121 -1.83 13.45 9.56
N LYS A 122 -2.79 13.71 8.68
CA LYS A 122 -4.22 13.50 8.96
C LYS A 122 -4.51 12.06 9.35
N ILE A 123 -3.96 11.10 8.62
CA ILE A 123 -4.16 9.69 8.93
C ILE A 123 -3.54 9.34 10.27
N ALA A 124 -2.31 9.81 10.56
CA ALA A 124 -1.65 9.63 11.86
C ALA A 124 -2.47 10.23 13.03
N ASP A 125 -3.16 11.35 12.80
CA ASP A 125 -4.10 11.96 13.75
C ASP A 125 -5.46 11.23 13.84
N GLY A 126 -5.65 10.12 13.13
CA GLY A 126 -6.89 9.35 13.09
C GLY A 126 -8.01 10.01 12.30
N GLN A 127 -7.66 10.86 11.33
CA GLN A 127 -8.59 11.58 10.46
C GLN A 127 -8.44 11.12 9.01
N ALA A 128 -9.56 11.09 8.27
CA ALA A 128 -9.49 10.90 6.84
C ALA A 128 -8.79 12.10 6.17
N PRO A 129 -7.98 11.86 5.11
CA PRO A 129 -7.43 12.95 4.32
C PRO A 129 -8.56 13.76 3.67
N THR A 130 -8.31 15.05 3.45
CA THR A 130 -9.30 15.98 2.89
C THR A 130 -9.01 16.40 1.46
N ASP A 131 -7.75 16.26 1.02
CA ASP A 131 -7.40 16.50 -0.37
C ASP A 131 -7.92 15.38 -1.28
N ALA A 132 -8.30 15.72 -2.50
CA ALA A 132 -8.87 14.76 -3.44
C ALA A 132 -7.87 13.67 -3.83
N ALA A 133 -6.61 14.04 -4.13
CA ALA A 133 -5.59 13.08 -4.53
C ALA A 133 -5.23 12.15 -3.36
N ASP A 134 -5.10 12.70 -2.16
CA ASP A 134 -4.84 11.92 -0.95
C ASP A 134 -6.02 10.98 -0.61
N THR A 135 -7.26 11.42 -0.82
CA THR A 135 -8.44 10.57 -0.61
C THR A 135 -8.48 9.40 -1.60
N GLU A 136 -8.08 9.62 -2.85
CA GLU A 136 -7.96 8.57 -3.86
C GLU A 136 -6.87 7.57 -3.49
N ALA A 137 -5.67 8.05 -3.10
CA ALA A 137 -4.58 7.20 -2.65
C ALA A 137 -4.96 6.39 -1.40
N PHE A 138 -5.63 7.02 -0.43
CA PHE A 138 -6.15 6.37 0.77
C PHE A 138 -7.15 5.25 0.45
N SER A 139 -8.11 5.54 -0.42
CA SER A 139 -9.15 4.58 -0.82
C SER A 139 -8.55 3.41 -1.61
N ALA A 140 -7.54 3.69 -2.44
CA ALA A 140 -6.79 2.67 -3.17
C ALA A 140 -6.05 1.74 -2.20
N ALA A 141 -5.36 2.29 -1.19
CA ALA A 141 -4.66 1.50 -0.18
C ALA A 141 -5.60 0.63 0.65
N LEU A 142 -6.78 1.13 1.03
CA LEU A 142 -7.80 0.35 1.74
C LEU A 142 -8.41 -0.78 0.90
N SER A 143 -8.51 -0.55 -0.41
CA SER A 143 -9.03 -1.54 -1.36
C SER A 143 -7.96 -2.54 -1.82
N ASP A 144 -6.70 -2.29 -1.47
CA ASP A 144 -5.59 -3.17 -1.82
C ASP A 144 -5.67 -4.46 -1.00
N THR A 145 -5.89 -5.56 -1.72
CA THR A 145 -6.02 -6.89 -1.11
C THR A 145 -4.68 -7.56 -0.84
N SER A 146 -3.57 -6.98 -1.31
CA SER A 146 -2.22 -7.53 -1.08
C SER A 146 -1.87 -7.62 0.40
N CYS A 147 -2.36 -6.69 1.22
CA CYS A 147 -2.19 -6.72 2.68
C CYS A 147 -3.05 -7.78 3.39
N TYR A 148 -4.07 -8.35 2.72
CA TYR A 148 -4.99 -9.33 3.32
C TYR A 148 -4.64 -10.78 2.99
N THR A 149 -3.92 -11.03 1.88
CA THR A 149 -3.68 -12.40 1.40
C THR A 149 -2.40 -13.05 1.95
N GLY A 150 -1.61 -12.31 2.74
CA GLY A 150 -0.30 -12.77 3.22
C GLY A 150 0.72 -12.85 2.08
N GLY A 151 1.87 -12.20 2.24
CA GLY A 151 3.06 -12.48 1.44
C GLY A 151 3.63 -13.85 1.76
#